data_AF-H9FII2-F1
#
_entry.id   AF-H9FII2-F1
#
_cell.length_a   1.000
_cell.length_b   1.000
_cell.length_c   1.000
_cell.angle_alpha   90.00
_cell.angle_beta   90.00
_cell.angle_gamma   90.00
#
_symmetry.space_group_name_H-M   'P 1'
#
loop_
_entity.id
_entity.type
_entity.pdbx_description
1 polymer ?
#
loop_
_entity_poly.entity_id
_entity_poly.type
_entity_poly.pdbx_seq_one_letter_code
_entity_poly.pdbx_strand_id
1 'polypeptide(L)'
;EEVARYQHQPGERPRLVVLIGSLGARLHELKQKVVAENPQHFGVAVPHTTRPRKSHEKEGVEYHFVSKQAFEADLHHNKFLEHGEYKENFYGTSLEAIQAVMAKNKVCLVDVEPEALKQLRTSEFKPYIIFVKPAIQEK
;
A
#
# COMPACT_ATOMS: atom_id res chain seq x y z
N GLU A 1 -6.47 25.14 6.54
CA GLU A 1 -5.14 24.86 5.97
C GLU A 1 -5.03 25.66 4.69
N GLU A 2 -3.93 26.37 4.48
CA GLU A 2 -3.69 27.04 3.21
C GLU A 2 -3.44 25.97 2.14
N VAL A 3 -3.98 26.16 0.94
CA VAL A 3 -3.89 25.18 -0.15
C VAL A 3 -3.35 25.83 -1.41
N ALA A 4 -2.53 25.08 -2.13
CA ALA A 4 -1.99 25.47 -3.42
C ALA A 4 -2.28 24.40 -4.48
N ARG A 5 -2.37 24.82 -5.74
CA ARG A 5 -2.54 23.88 -6.85
C ARG A 5 -1.24 23.08 -7.04
N TYR A 6 -1.33 21.76 -6.88
CA TYR A 6 -0.24 20.88 -7.30
C TYR A 6 -0.24 20.76 -8.83
N GLN A 7 0.89 21.06 -9.46
CA GLN A 7 1.17 20.78 -10.86
C GLN A 7 2.37 19.84 -10.95
N HIS A 8 2.16 18.70 -11.61
CA HIS A 8 3.23 17.72 -11.81
C HIS A 8 4.27 18.30 -12.77
N GLN A 9 5.52 18.37 -12.33
CA GLN A 9 6.62 18.88 -13.14
C GLN A 9 7.26 17.76 -13.98
N PRO A 10 7.80 18.08 -15.18
CA PRO A 10 8.56 17.10 -15.95
C PRO A 10 9.70 16.48 -15.13
N GLY A 11 9.73 15.14 -15.03
CA GLY A 11 10.73 14.42 -14.26
C GLY A 11 10.42 14.23 -12.77
N GLU A 12 9.31 14.78 -12.26
CA GLU A 12 8.82 14.39 -10.93
C GLU A 12 8.31 12.95 -10.94
N ARG A 13 8.42 12.28 -9.79
CA ARG A 13 7.81 10.97 -9.59
C ARG A 13 6.30 11.09 -9.45
N PRO A 14 5.52 10.07 -9.86
CA PRO A 14 4.09 10.03 -9.61
C PRO A 14 3.80 10.11 -8.10
N ARG A 15 2.65 10.72 -7.76
CA ARG A 15 2.16 10.75 -6.37
C ARG A 15 1.73 9.36 -5.91
N LEU A 16 1.88 9.08 -4.62
CA LEU A 16 1.26 7.92 -3.99
C LEU A 16 -0.27 8.07 -4.02
N VAL A 17 -1.00 7.03 -4.43
CA VAL A 17 -2.46 6.99 -4.28
C VAL A 17 -2.79 6.12 -3.09
N VAL A 18 -3.49 6.73 -2.13
CA VAL A 18 -3.88 6.08 -0.87
C VAL A 18 -5.37 5.86 -0.89
N LEU A 19 -5.80 4.61 -0.76
CA LEU A 19 -7.20 4.24 -0.65
C LEU A 19 -7.55 4.08 0.83
N ILE A 20 -8.61 4.73 1.26
CA ILE A 20 -9.24 4.50 2.57
C ILE A 20 -10.70 4.10 2.33
N GLY A 21 -11.24 3.21 3.14
CA GLY A 21 -12.60 2.72 2.94
C GLY A 21 -13.11 1.95 4.15
N SER A 22 -14.43 1.86 4.26
CA SER A 22 -15.08 1.07 5.31
C SER A 22 -15.24 -0.40 4.88
N LEU A 23 -15.66 -1.24 5.83
CA LEU A 23 -15.98 -2.64 5.55
C LEU A 23 -16.94 -2.77 4.36
N GLY A 24 -16.58 -3.61 3.39
CA GLY A 24 -17.36 -3.80 2.15
C GLY A 24 -16.93 -2.93 0.96
N ALA A 25 -15.97 -2.02 1.11
CA ALA A 25 -15.46 -1.20 0.00
C ALA A 25 -14.62 -1.97 -1.03
N ARG A 26 -14.22 -3.23 -0.74
CA ARG A 26 -13.47 -4.13 -1.65
C ARG A 26 -12.20 -3.48 -2.23
N LEU A 27 -11.46 -2.73 -1.39
CA LEU A 27 -10.26 -1.99 -1.81
C LEU A 27 -9.22 -2.87 -2.48
N HIS A 28 -8.98 -4.07 -1.95
CA HIS A 28 -8.04 -5.03 -2.54
C HIS A 28 -8.37 -5.33 -4.00
N GLU A 29 -9.62 -5.68 -4.29
CA GLU A 29 -10.07 -6.02 -5.64
C GLU A 29 -10.00 -4.83 -6.58
N LEU A 30 -10.35 -3.63 -6.09
CA LEU A 30 -10.23 -2.40 -6.84
C LEU A 30 -8.77 -2.16 -7.27
N LYS A 31 -7.81 -2.28 -6.34
CA LYS A 31 -6.38 -2.13 -6.66
C LYS A 31 -5.92 -3.16 -7.69
N GLN A 32 -6.28 -4.42 -7.52
CA GLN A 32 -5.90 -5.48 -8.45
C GLN A 32 -6.45 -5.22 -9.84
N LYS A 33 -7.71 -4.78 -9.94
CA LYS A 33 -8.32 -4.41 -11.23
C LYS A 33 -7.59 -3.25 -11.90
N VAL A 34 -7.29 -2.17 -11.17
CA VAL A 34 -6.57 -1.01 -11.73
C VAL A 34 -5.17 -1.40 -12.23
N VAL A 35 -4.44 -2.22 -11.48
CA VAL A 35 -3.11 -2.70 -11.91
C VAL A 35 -3.22 -3.64 -13.10
N ALA A 36 -4.21 -4.53 -13.15
CA ALA A 36 -4.41 -5.43 -14.28
C ALA A 36 -4.76 -4.70 -15.58
N GLU A 37 -5.54 -3.61 -15.50
CA GLU A 37 -5.91 -2.79 -16.66
C GLU A 37 -4.73 -1.98 -17.21
N ASN A 38 -3.80 -1.52 -16.36
CA ASN A 38 -2.62 -0.78 -16.81
C ASN A 38 -1.37 -1.05 -15.94
N PRO A 39 -0.74 -2.22 -16.10
CA PRO A 39 0.37 -2.66 -15.25
C PRO A 39 1.67 -1.89 -15.50
N GLN A 40 1.77 -1.14 -16.60
CA GLN A 40 2.92 -0.29 -16.89
C GLN A 40 2.88 1.00 -16.06
N HIS A 41 1.67 1.52 -15.79
CA HIS A 41 1.50 2.77 -15.08
C HIS A 41 1.29 2.61 -13.57
N PHE A 42 0.61 1.53 -13.15
CA PHE A 42 0.26 1.29 -11.75
C PHE A 42 1.04 0.11 -11.15
N GLY A 43 1.22 0.16 -9.83
CA GLY A 43 1.71 -0.96 -9.04
C GLY A 43 1.12 -0.94 -7.64
N VAL A 44 1.15 -2.09 -6.96
CA VAL A 44 0.83 -2.18 -5.54
C VAL A 44 2.10 -2.45 -4.73
N ALA A 45 2.18 -1.87 -3.52
CA ALA A 45 3.21 -2.26 -2.58
C ALA A 45 2.99 -3.72 -2.16
N VAL A 46 4.05 -4.53 -2.19
CA VAL A 46 3.99 -5.93 -1.78
C VAL A 46 4.21 -5.99 -0.26
N PRO A 47 3.21 -6.43 0.51
CA PRO A 47 3.33 -6.52 1.96
C PRO A 47 4.23 -7.69 2.37
N HIS A 48 4.69 -7.67 3.62
CA HIS A 48 5.47 -8.72 4.25
C HIS A 48 4.55 -9.61 5.08
N THR A 49 4.90 -10.89 5.20
CA THR A 49 4.23 -11.81 6.13
C THR A 49 5.19 -12.82 6.73
N THR A 50 4.92 -13.24 7.96
CA THR A 50 5.61 -14.38 8.60
C THR A 50 4.98 -15.73 8.29
N ARG A 51 3.83 -15.72 7.61
CA ARG A 51 3.15 -16.95 7.20
C ARG A 51 4.02 -17.70 6.19
N PRO A 52 4.13 -19.03 6.29
CA PRO A 52 4.76 -19.82 5.24
C PRO A 52 4.10 -19.60 3.87
N ARG A 53 4.93 -19.45 2.84
CA ARG A 53 4.51 -19.39 1.44
C ARG A 53 3.76 -20.66 1.05
N LYS A 54 2.59 -20.53 0.42
CA LYS A 54 1.86 -21.67 -0.16
C LYS A 54 2.46 -22.06 -1.51
N SER A 55 2.17 -23.28 -1.95
CA SER A 55 2.69 -23.83 -3.21
C SER A 55 2.38 -23.00 -4.46
N HIS A 56 1.24 -22.28 -4.48
CA HIS A 56 0.80 -21.45 -5.61
C HIS A 56 1.24 -19.99 -5.52
N GLU A 57 1.82 -19.55 -4.40
CA GLU A 57 2.24 -18.16 -4.17
C GLU A 57 3.68 -17.95 -4.61
N LYS A 58 4.02 -16.75 -5.04
CA LYS A 58 5.37 -16.36 -5.49
C LYS A 58 5.95 -15.29 -4.57
N GLU A 59 7.22 -15.46 -4.21
CA GLU A 59 7.98 -14.47 -3.44
C GLU A 59 8.03 -13.13 -4.18
N GLY A 60 7.69 -12.04 -3.48
CA GLY A 60 7.69 -10.70 -4.05
C GLY A 60 6.54 -10.40 -5.02
N VAL A 61 5.53 -11.27 -5.09
CA VAL A 61 4.30 -11.03 -5.85
C VAL A 61 3.12 -10.84 -4.90
N GLU A 62 2.72 -11.89 -4.17
CA GLU A 62 1.64 -11.77 -3.18
C GLU A 62 2.14 -11.18 -1.87
N TYR A 63 3.29 -11.68 -1.39
CA TYR A 63 3.95 -11.23 -0.17
C TYR A 63 5.46 -11.37 -0.28
N HIS A 64 6.16 -10.62 0.58
CA HIS A 64 7.49 -10.96 1.03
C HIS A 64 7.40 -11.92 2.22
N PHE A 65 7.82 -13.17 2.02
CA PHE A 65 7.71 -14.20 3.05
C PHE A 65 8.97 -14.18 3.92
N VAL A 66 8.86 -13.60 5.11
CA VAL A 66 9.98 -13.36 6.03
C VAL A 66 9.86 -14.20 7.30
N SER A 67 10.96 -14.36 8.06
CA SER A 67 10.89 -14.99 9.38
C SER A 67 10.25 -14.06 10.41
N LYS A 68 9.70 -14.63 11.49
CA LYS A 68 9.16 -13.84 12.61
C LYS A 68 10.21 -12.90 13.22
N GLN A 69 11.45 -13.39 13.38
CA GLN A 69 12.57 -12.59 13.87
C GLN A 69 12.91 -11.41 12.96
N ALA A 70 12.90 -11.60 11.64
CA ALA A 70 13.16 -10.52 10.69
C ALA A 70 12.03 -9.48 10.71
N PHE A 71 10.78 -9.93 10.76
CA PHE A 71 9.62 -9.04 10.87
C PHE A 71 9.66 -8.21 12.16
N GLU A 72 9.94 -8.83 13.30
CA GLU A 72 10.06 -8.16 14.60
C GLU A 72 11.24 -7.18 14.62
N ALA A 73 12.35 -7.51 13.97
CA ALA A 73 13.46 -6.59 13.81
C ALA A 73 13.04 -5.36 12.99
N ASP A 74 12.39 -5.55 11.84
CA ASP A 74 11.92 -4.44 11.01
C ASP A 74 10.85 -3.59 11.70
N LEU A 75 10.01 -4.22 12.54
CA LEU A 75 9.07 -3.54 13.41
C LEU A 75 9.77 -2.64 14.43
N HIS A 76 10.81 -3.15 15.11
CA HIS A 76 11.59 -2.38 16.07
C HIS A 76 12.31 -1.18 15.43
N HIS A 77 12.66 -1.29 14.14
CA HIS A 77 13.24 -0.20 13.36
C HIS A 77 12.21 0.75 12.73
N ASN A 78 10.92 0.64 13.08
CA ASN A 78 9.82 1.45 12.55
C ASN A 78 9.75 1.46 11.01
N LYS A 79 10.05 0.33 10.36
CA LYS A 79 9.99 0.23 8.88
C LYS A 79 8.58 0.04 8.34
N PHE A 80 7.67 -0.45 9.17
CA PHE A 80 6.29 -0.71 8.79
C PHE A 80 5.44 0.56 8.89
N LEU A 81 4.75 0.88 7.80
CA LEU A 81 3.69 1.87 7.79
C LEU A 81 2.49 1.37 8.61
N GLU A 82 2.12 0.12 8.36
CA GLU A 82 1.08 -0.60 9.08
C GLU A 82 1.47 -2.05 9.23
N HIS A 83 1.07 -2.64 10.34
CA HIS A 83 1.25 -4.05 10.62
C HIS A 83 0.12 -4.57 11.52
N GLY A 84 -0.10 -5.87 11.47
CA GLY A 84 -1.09 -6.56 12.28
C GLY A 84 -0.82 -8.05 12.37
N GLU A 85 -1.52 -8.71 13.27
CA GLU A 85 -1.44 -10.15 13.46
C GLU A 85 -2.75 -10.81 13.02
N TYR A 86 -2.64 -11.89 12.24
CA TYR A 86 -3.78 -12.70 11.85
C TYR A 86 -3.40 -14.17 11.84
N LYS A 87 -4.14 -14.99 12.60
CA LYS A 87 -3.88 -16.43 12.77
C LYS A 87 -2.41 -16.69 13.12
N GLU A 88 -1.91 -16.02 14.16
CA GLU A 88 -0.54 -16.18 14.70
C GLU A 88 0.59 -15.80 13.73
N ASN A 89 0.25 -15.14 12.62
CA ASN A 89 1.20 -14.66 11.63
C ASN A 89 1.11 -13.14 11.52
N PHE A 90 2.27 -12.49 11.42
CA PHE A 90 2.32 -11.06 11.18
C PHE A 90 2.16 -10.76 9.70
N TYR A 91 1.56 -9.61 9.44
CA TYR A 91 1.40 -9.00 8.13
C TYR A 91 1.71 -7.52 8.25
N GLY A 92 2.36 -6.93 7.26
CA GLY A 92 2.62 -5.50 7.27
C GLY A 92 3.08 -4.92 5.95
N THR A 93 2.79 -3.65 5.73
CA THR A 93 3.24 -2.91 4.55
C THR A 93 4.38 -2.00 4.98
N SER A 94 5.57 -2.20 4.41
CA SER A 94 6.72 -1.34 4.72
C SER A 94 6.73 -0.08 3.86
N LEU A 95 7.33 1.00 4.38
CA LEU A 95 7.57 2.22 3.60
C LEU A 95 8.46 1.92 2.39
N GLU A 96 9.43 1.02 2.55
CA GLU A 96 10.31 0.57 1.49
C GLU A 96 9.54 -0.11 0.35
N ALA A 97 8.52 -0.92 0.65
CA ALA A 97 7.69 -1.55 -0.39
C ALA A 97 6.96 -0.51 -1.25
N ILE A 98 6.53 0.60 -0.66
CA ILE A 98 5.93 1.73 -1.38
C ILE A 98 6.99 2.44 -2.23
N GLN A 99 8.14 2.75 -1.63
CA GLN A 99 9.26 3.40 -2.31
C GLN A 99 9.76 2.58 -3.50
N ALA A 100 9.79 1.25 -3.40
CA ALA A 100 10.21 0.36 -4.47
C ALA A 100 9.30 0.45 -5.71
N VAL A 101 8.00 0.68 -5.53
CA VAL A 101 7.07 0.90 -6.65
C VAL A 101 7.25 2.29 -7.25
N MET A 102 7.36 3.31 -6.41
CA MET A 102 7.57 4.70 -6.85
C MET A 102 8.91 4.88 -7.56
N ALA A 103 9.96 4.16 -7.15
CA ALA A 103 11.27 4.16 -7.78
C ALA A 103 11.24 3.60 -9.21
N LYS A 104 10.26 2.75 -9.53
CA LYS A 104 9.99 2.25 -10.89
C LYS A 104 9.17 3.24 -11.74
N ASN A 105 9.00 4.47 -11.25
CA ASN A 105 8.22 5.53 -11.88
C ASN A 105 6.74 5.15 -12.14
N LYS A 106 6.17 4.32 -11.26
CA LYS A 106 4.76 3.91 -11.29
C LYS A 106 3.97 4.63 -10.22
N VAL A 107 2.67 4.81 -10.47
CA VAL A 107 1.70 5.21 -9.44
C VAL A 107 1.52 4.03 -8.49
N CYS A 108 1.98 4.18 -7.25
CA CYS A 108 1.77 3.18 -6.21
C CYS A 108 0.35 3.32 -5.65
N LEU A 109 -0.39 2.21 -5.59
CA LEU A 109 -1.68 2.09 -4.93
C LEU A 109 -1.47 1.37 -3.59
N VAL A 110 -1.86 2.01 -2.49
CA VAL A 110 -1.85 1.42 -1.15
C VAL A 110 -3.19 1.65 -0.49
N ASP A 111 -3.70 0.66 0.24
CA ASP A 111 -4.83 0.83 1.14
C ASP A 111 -4.32 0.79 2.58
N VAL A 112 -4.79 1.72 3.39
CA VAL A 112 -4.36 1.88 4.78
C VAL A 112 -5.52 2.31 5.67
N GLU A 113 -5.38 2.14 6.97
CA GLU A 113 -6.24 2.77 7.95
C GLU A 113 -5.97 4.28 8.06
N PRO A 114 -6.96 5.10 8.45
CA PRO A 114 -6.80 6.55 8.53
C PRO A 114 -5.65 7.04 9.40
N GLU A 115 -5.26 6.26 10.42
CA GLU A 115 -4.18 6.63 11.34
C GLU A 115 -2.80 6.64 10.65
N ALA A 116 -2.58 5.74 9.70
CA ALA A 116 -1.33 5.65 8.94
C ALA A 116 -1.11 6.85 7.99
N LEU A 117 -2.17 7.61 7.67
CA LEU A 117 -2.07 8.80 6.83
C LEU A 117 -1.12 9.87 7.39
N LYS A 118 -0.93 9.91 8.72
CA LYS A 118 0.00 10.85 9.37
C LYS A 118 1.44 10.63 8.91
N GLN A 119 1.83 9.37 8.68
CA GLN A 119 3.17 9.01 8.21
C GLN A 119 3.34 9.24 6.71
N LEU A 120 2.25 9.16 5.94
CA LEU A 120 2.29 9.34 4.49
C LEU A 120 2.23 10.80 4.03
N ARG A 121 1.78 11.73 4.88
CA ARG A 121 1.69 13.17 4.53
C ARG A 121 3.07 13.85 4.55
N THR A 122 3.93 13.45 3.62
CA THR A 122 5.28 14.00 3.43
C THR A 122 5.47 14.52 2.01
N SER A 123 6.51 15.34 1.81
CA SER A 123 6.91 15.84 0.48
C SER A 123 7.42 14.74 -0.45
N GLU A 124 7.81 13.58 0.10
CA GLU A 124 8.22 12.41 -0.67
C GLU A 124 7.02 11.71 -1.30
N PHE A 125 6.00 11.37 -0.50
CA PHE A 125 4.87 10.58 -0.97
C PHE A 125 3.78 11.43 -1.64
N LYS A 126 3.61 12.70 -1.20
CA LYS A 126 2.58 13.63 -1.67
C LYS A 126 1.23 12.93 -1.89
N PRO A 127 0.65 12.24 -0.87
CA PRO A 127 -0.41 11.27 -1.07
C PRO A 127 -1.64 11.92 -1.72
N TYR A 128 -2.25 11.22 -2.66
CA TYR A 128 -3.57 11.51 -3.20
C TYR A 128 -4.55 10.51 -2.58
N ILE A 129 -5.31 11.00 -1.59
CA ILE A 129 -6.15 10.16 -0.74
C ILE A 129 -7.54 10.05 -1.38
N ILE A 130 -7.98 8.83 -1.63
CA ILE A 130 -9.30 8.51 -2.19
C ILE A 130 -10.08 7.74 -1.13
N PHE A 131 -11.21 8.29 -0.71
CA PHE A 131 -12.17 7.57 0.12
C PHE A 131 -13.12 6.76 -0.77
N VAL A 132 -13.12 5.44 -0.59
CA VAL A 132 -13.99 4.50 -1.30
C VAL A 132 -15.13 4.09 -0.38
N LYS A 133 -16.35 4.47 -0.78
CA LYS A 133 -17.58 4.07 -0.10
C LYS A 133 -18.06 2.72 -0.64
N PRO A 134 -18.50 1.78 0.22
CA PRO A 134 -19.14 0.55 -0.26
C PRO A 134 -20.37 0.88 -1.11
N ALA A 135 -20.55 0.11 -2.19
CA ALA A 135 -21.78 0.13 -2.96
C ALA A 135 -22.88 -0.57 -2.16
N ILE A 136 -23.60 0.19 -1.34
CA ILE A 136 -24.84 -0.28 -0.74
C ILE A 136 -25.90 -0.18 -1.83
N GLN A 137 -26.41 -1.32 -2.32
CA GLN A 137 -27.62 -1.29 -3.13
C GLN A 137 -28.76 -0.87 -2.19
N GLU A 138 -29.27 0.35 -2.37
CA GLU A 138 -30.56 0.72 -1.79
C GLU A 138 -31.62 -0.22 -2.39
N LYS A 139 -32.34 -0.92 -1.52
CA LYS A 139 -33.48 -1.76 -1.90
C LYS A 139 -34.72 -0.89 -2.10
#